data_AF-A0AAE0P0W2-F1
#
_entry.id   AF-A0AAE0P0W2-F1
#
_cell.length_a   1.000
_cell.length_b   1.000
_cell.length_c   1.000
_cell.angle_alpha   90.00
_cell.angle_beta   90.00
_cell.angle_gamma   90.00
#
_symmetry.space_group_name_H-M   'P 1'
#
loop_
_entity.id
_entity.type
_entity.pdbx_description
1 polymer ?
#
loop_
_entity_poly.entity_id
_entity_poly.type
_entity_poly.pdbx_seq_one_letter_code
_entity_poly.pdbx_strand_id
1 'polypeptide(L)' 'RFGYGFSRDLSWITWHGHNLLWLPAEFRPGKSAISGCTAVIGCNSGRAIFIRF' A
#
# COMPACT_ATOMS: atom_id res chain seq x y z
N ARG A 1 6.44 -16.41 -1.74
CA ARG A 1 4.96 -16.23 -1.72
C ARG A 1 4.67 -14.78 -2.14
N PHE A 2 4.18 -14.53 -3.34
CA PHE A 2 3.94 -13.16 -3.81
C PHE A 2 2.51 -12.74 -3.46
N GLY A 3 2.28 -12.24 -2.25
CA GLY A 3 0.96 -11.74 -1.82
C GLY A 3 0.72 -10.30 -2.28
N TYR A 4 -0.06 -9.56 -1.50
CA TYR A 4 -0.13 -8.10 -1.64
C TYR A 4 1.22 -7.45 -1.30
N GLY A 5 1.52 -6.33 -1.96
CA GLY A 5 2.74 -5.57 -1.78
C GLY A 5 2.60 -4.12 -2.20
N PHE A 6 3.69 -3.37 -2.13
CA PHE A 6 3.81 -2.05 -2.74
C PHE A 6 4.85 -2.09 -3.86
N SER A 7 4.66 -1.31 -4.91
CA SER A 7 5.71 -1.07 -5.91
C SER A 7 6.89 -0.33 -5.30
N ARG A 8 8.04 -0.35 -5.98
CA ARG A 8 9.27 0.29 -5.50
C ARG A 8 9.13 1.80 -5.28
N ASP A 9 8.33 2.46 -6.11
CA ASP A 9 8.01 3.88 -6.04
C ASP A 9 6.77 4.19 -5.19
N LEU A 10 6.19 3.16 -4.55
CA LEU A 10 5.03 3.24 -3.65
C LEU A 10 3.76 3.80 -4.32
N SER A 11 3.74 3.89 -5.65
CA SER A 11 2.61 4.40 -6.42
C SER A 11 1.55 3.34 -6.72
N TRP A 12 1.88 2.07 -6.52
CA TRP A 12 0.96 0.95 -6.67
C TRP A 12 0.92 0.06 -5.43
N ILE A 13 -0.28 -0.38 -5.08
CA ILE A 13 -0.46 -1.65 -4.39
C ILE A 13 -0.42 -2.75 -5.44
N THR A 14 0.36 -3.78 -5.19
CA THR A 14 0.58 -4.90 -6.12
C THR A 14 -0.02 -6.18 -5.57
N TRP A 15 -0.39 -7.09 -6.48
CA TRP A 15 -0.77 -8.47 -6.17
C TRP A 15 0.03 -9.40 -7.07
N HIS A 16 0.77 -10.33 -6.48
CA HIS A 16 1.75 -11.16 -7.20
C HIS A 16 2.76 -10.35 -8.04
N GLY A 17 3.12 -9.13 -7.61
CA GLY A 17 4.05 -8.25 -8.33
C GLY A 17 3.42 -7.50 -9.51
N HIS A 18 2.14 -7.72 -9.81
CA HIS A 18 1.39 -6.94 -10.80
C HIS A 18 0.66 -5.78 -10.14
N ASN A 19 0.57 -4.67 -10.84
CA ASN A 19 -0.15 -3.47 -10.40
C ASN A 19 -1.64 -3.76 -10.23
N LEU A 20 -2.16 -3.54 -9.01
CA LEU A 20 -3.56 -3.77 -8.67
C LEU A 20 -4.32 -2.46 -8.47
N LEU A 21 -3.79 -1.57 -7.62
CA LEU A 21 -4.44 -0.30 -7.27
C LEU A 21 -3.43 0.84 -7.30
N TRP A 22 -3.72 1.87 -8.10
CA TRP A 22 -2.93 3.09 -8.16
C TRP A 22 -3.19 3.98 -6.94
N LEU A 23 -2.14 4.55 -6.39
CA LEU A 23 -2.19 5.52 -5.29
C LEU A 23 -1.87 6.93 -5.81
N PRO A 24 -2.84 7.86 -5.74
CA PRO A 24 -2.57 9.29 -5.91
C PRO A 24 -1.47 9.76 -4.96
N ALA A 25 -0.76 10.83 -5.33
CA ALA A 25 0.46 11.27 -4.65
C ALA A 25 0.25 11.55 -3.14
N GLU A 26 -0.90 12.10 -2.77
CA GLU A 26 -1.33 12.39 -1.41
C GLU A 26 -1.54 11.13 -0.53
N PHE A 27 -1.70 9.97 -1.15
CA PHE A 27 -1.87 8.68 -0.48
C PHE A 27 -0.62 7.79 -0.54
N ARG A 28 0.47 8.27 -1.16
CA ARG A 28 1.71 7.49 -1.22
C ARG A 28 2.36 7.42 0.16
N PRO A 29 2.61 6.23 0.71
CA PRO A 29 3.08 6.07 2.07
C PRO A 29 4.50 6.62 2.26
N GLY A 30 4.74 7.36 3.35
CA GLY A 30 6.08 7.48 3.93
C GLY A 30 6.46 6.25 4.78
N LYS A 31 5.44 5.56 5.32
CA LYS A 31 5.52 4.28 6.03
C LYS A 31 4.33 3.42 5.62
N SER A 32 4.55 2.14 5.36
CA SER A 32 3.48 1.18 5.04
C SER A 32 3.79 -0.22 5.52
N ALA A 33 2.74 -1.03 5.61
CA ALA A 33 2.83 -2.44 5.94
C ALA A 33 1.74 -3.24 5.22
N ILE A 34 2.00 -4.53 5.02
CA ILE A 34 1.03 -5.51 4.55
C ILE A 34 0.85 -6.57 5.63
N SER A 35 -0.41 -6.90 5.95
CA SER A 35 -0.75 -8.05 6.78
C SER A 35 -1.93 -8.80 6.15
N GLY A 36 -1.69 -10.02 5.68
CA GLY A 36 -2.70 -10.81 4.98
C GLY A 36 -3.22 -10.08 3.72
N CYS A 37 -4.51 -9.77 3.70
CA CYS A 37 -5.19 -9.01 2.64
C CYS A 37 -5.41 -7.52 3.00
N THR A 38 -4.73 -7.01 4.03
CA THR A 38 -4.85 -5.61 4.46
C THR A 38 -3.55 -4.86 4.24
N ALA A 39 -3.65 -3.75 3.51
CA ALA A 39 -2.59 -2.77 3.36
C ALA A 39 -2.83 -1.61 4.33
N VAL A 40 -1.76 -1.16 4.98
CA VAL A 40 -1.77 -0.01 5.89
C VAL A 40 -0.83 1.06 5.36
N ILE A 41 -1.34 2.28 5.25
CA ILE A 41 -0.61 3.47 4.82
C ILE A 41 -0.56 4.42 6.01
N GLY A 42 0.65 4.71 6.50
CA GLY A 42 0.88 5.69 7.54
C GLY A 42 0.97 7.10 6.95
N CYS A 43 0.17 8.03 7.48
CA CYS A 43 0.18 9.43 7.11
C CYS A 43 1.04 10.23 8.09
N ASN A 44 1.70 11.30 7.61
CA ASN A 44 2.53 12.16 8.47
C ASN A 44 1.74 12.87 9.59
N SER A 45 0.41 12.89 9.50
CA SER A 45 -0.50 13.38 10.54
C SER A 45 -0.68 12.43 11.74
N GLY A 46 -0.03 11.25 11.74
CA GLY A 46 -0.25 10.22 12.76
C GLY A 46 -1.48 9.34 12.52
N ARG A 47 -2.27 9.63 11.47
CA ARG A 47 -3.40 8.80 11.03
C ARG A 47 -2.91 7.65 10.15
N ALA A 48 -3.68 6.57 10.10
CA ALA A 48 -3.44 5.44 9.21
C ALA A 48 -4.66 5.15 8.34
N ILE A 49 -4.41 4.80 7.08
CA ILE A 49 -5.44 4.35 6.14
C ILE A 49 -5.30 2.84 5.99
N PHE A 50 -6.43 2.14 6.09
CA PHE A 50 -6.53 0.70 5.94
C PHE A 50 -7.30 0.38 4.67
N ILE A 51 -6.71 -0.44 3.82
CA ILE A 51 -7.35 -0.95 2.60
C ILE A 51 -7.39 -2.46 2.72
N ARG A 52 -8.59 -3.03 2.68
CA ARG A 52 -8.80 -4.48 2.73
C ARG A 52 -9.30 -4.96 1.38
N PHE A 53 -8.67 -6.02 0.88
CA PHE A 53 -9.01 -6.70 -0.36
C PHE A 53 -9.67 -8.05 -0.09
#